data_AF-A0A2H9QEW2-F1
#
_entry.id   AF-A0A2H9QEW2-F1
#
_cell.length_a   1.000
_cell.length_b   1.000
_cell.length_c   1.000
_cell.angle_alpha   90.00
_cell.angle_beta   90.00
_cell.angle_gamma   90.00
#
_symmetry.space_group_name_H-M   'P 1'
#
loop_
_entity.id
_entity.type
_entity.pdbx_description
1 polymer ?
#
loop_
_entity_poly.entity_id
_entity_poly.type
_entity_poly.pdbx_seq_one_letter_code
_entity_poly.pdbx_strand_id
1 'polypeptide(L)'
;MAVLSDRDLKKAIKEKDLEVSGIKMEEIFCSSIDLYLGNKFRVFKNSEISHIDVSKGVPENFTELIEIEDGKKFVVHPRELIL
;
A
#
# COMPACT_ATOMS: atom_id res chain seq x y z
N MET A 1 -21.41 5.70 -11.04
CA MET A 1 -20.12 4.97 -11.03
C MET A 1 -20.45 3.50 -10.83
N ALA A 2 -19.89 2.60 -11.63
CA ALA A 2 -20.13 1.15 -11.52
C ALA A 2 -18.90 0.47 -10.89
N VAL A 3 -19.11 -0.54 -10.05
CA VAL A 3 -18.07 -1.37 -9.43
C VAL A 3 -18.16 -2.77 -10.03
N LEU A 4 -17.02 -3.41 -10.30
CA LEU A 4 -16.98 -4.77 -10.84
C LEU A 4 -17.42 -5.77 -9.78
N SER A 5 -18.28 -6.72 -10.18
CA SER A 5 -18.59 -7.90 -9.36
C SER A 5 -17.38 -8.84 -9.32
N ASP A 6 -17.36 -9.78 -8.38
CA ASP A 6 -16.37 -10.85 -8.31
C ASP A 6 -16.27 -11.65 -9.62
N ARG A 7 -17.40 -11.93 -10.29
CA ARG A 7 -17.44 -12.59 -11.60
C ARG A 7 -16.74 -11.76 -12.66
N ASP A 8 -16.99 -10.45 -12.68
CA ASP A 8 -16.40 -9.55 -13.67
C ASP A 8 -14.93 -9.27 -13.38
N LEU A 9 -14.52 -9.20 -12.10
CA LEU A 9 -13.11 -9.16 -11.69
C LEU A 9 -12.35 -10.40 -12.16
N LYS A 10 -12.89 -11.60 -11.91
CA LYS A 10 -12.30 -12.86 -12.36
C LYS A 10 -12.20 -12.93 -13.89
N LYS A 11 -13.21 -12.40 -14.59
CA LYS A 11 -13.20 -12.29 -16.05
C LYS A 11 -12.11 -11.34 -16.53
N ALA A 12 -12.02 -10.12 -15.98
CA ALA A 12 -11.00 -9.12 -16.34
C ALA A 12 -9.58 -9.64 -16.11
N ILE A 13 -9.34 -10.39 -15.03
CA ILE A 13 -8.04 -11.03 -14.76
C ILE A 13 -7.73 -12.12 -15.79
N LYS A 14 -8.72 -12.97 -16.12
CA LYS A 14 -8.56 -14.04 -17.13
C LYS A 14 -8.32 -13.48 -18.54
N GLU A 15 -9.00 -12.40 -18.89
CA GLU A 15 -8.88 -11.71 -20.19
C GLU A 15 -7.65 -10.79 -20.27
N LYS A 16 -6.93 -10.61 -19.14
CA LYS A 16 -5.75 -9.74 -18.99
C LYS A 16 -6.04 -8.24 -19.16
N ASP A 17 -7.29 -7.84 -18.96
CA ASP A 17 -7.66 -6.43 -18.82
C ASP A 17 -7.22 -5.87 -17.45
N LEU A 18 -7.03 -6.74 -16.47
CA LEU A 18 -6.53 -6.42 -15.13
C LEU A 18 -5.46 -7.46 -14.72
N GLU A 19 -4.28 -7.00 -14.29
CA GLU A 19 -3.24 -7.88 -13.76
C GLU A 19 -3.07 -7.66 -12.25
N VAL A 20 -3.19 -8.74 -11.48
CA VAL A 20 -2.90 -8.76 -10.04
C VAL A 20 -2.04 -9.98 -9.76
N SER A 21 -0.88 -9.78 -9.16
CA SER A 21 0.07 -10.83 -8.82
C SER A 21 0.13 -11.04 -7.30
N GLY A 22 0.51 -12.25 -6.88
CA GLY A 22 0.68 -12.58 -5.47
C GLY A 22 -0.62 -12.78 -4.67
N ILE A 23 -1.77 -12.93 -5.34
CA ILE A 23 -3.06 -13.24 -4.72
C ILE A 23 -3.52 -14.66 -5.08
N LYS A 24 -4.50 -15.18 -4.33
CA LYS A 24 -5.24 -16.39 -4.69
C LYS A 24 -6.64 -16.03 -5.20
N MET A 25 -7.25 -16.89 -6.01
CA MET A 25 -8.57 -16.61 -6.60
C MET A 25 -9.70 -16.55 -5.56
N GLU A 26 -9.47 -17.14 -4.39
CA GLU A 26 -10.36 -17.13 -3.23
C GLU A 26 -10.40 -15.76 -2.53
N GLU A 27 -9.38 -14.91 -2.73
CA GLU A 27 -9.31 -13.54 -2.21
C GLU A 27 -10.20 -12.56 -3.02
N ILE A 28 -10.82 -13.03 -4.10
CA ILE A 28 -11.74 -12.25 -4.94
C ILE A 28 -13.18 -12.59 -4.57
N PHE A 29 -13.87 -11.65 -3.93
CA PHE A 29 -15.23 -11.85 -3.42
C PHE A 29 -16.08 -10.58 -3.47
N CYS A 30 -17.41 -10.74 -3.56
CA CYS A 30 -18.40 -9.68 -3.73
C CYS A 30 -18.08 -8.71 -4.88
N SER A 31 -17.29 -7.69 -4.60
CA SER A 31 -16.89 -6.64 -5.52
C SER A 31 -15.51 -6.07 -5.14
N SER A 32 -14.65 -6.91 -4.55
CA SER A 32 -13.34 -6.53 -4.04
C SER A 32 -12.32 -7.66 -4.20
N ILE A 33 -11.06 -7.30 -4.00
CA ILE A 33 -9.92 -8.22 -3.93
C ILE A 33 -9.20 -7.92 -2.62
N ASP A 34 -9.07 -8.91 -1.75
CA ASP A 34 -8.27 -8.78 -0.54
C ASP A 34 -6.78 -8.81 -0.90
N LEU A 35 -6.01 -7.85 -0.36
CA LEU A 35 -4.58 -7.69 -0.62
C LEU A 35 -3.78 -7.95 0.65
N TYR A 36 -2.55 -8.41 0.48
CA TYR A 36 -1.62 -8.62 1.58
C TYR A 36 -0.73 -7.40 1.78
N LEU A 37 -0.40 -7.11 3.04
CA LEU A 37 0.54 -6.05 3.41
C LEU A 37 1.97 -6.44 3.03
N GLY A 38 2.69 -5.54 2.36
CA GLY A 38 4.11 -5.73 2.07
C GLY A 38 5.01 -5.57 3.30
N ASN A 39 6.31 -5.80 3.14
CA ASN A 39 7.30 -5.68 4.22
C ASN A 39 8.11 -4.38 4.19
N LYS A 40 7.77 -3.43 3.30
CA LYS A 40 8.48 -2.16 3.12
C LYS A 40 7.61 -1.01 3.57
N PHE A 41 8.15 -0.17 4.45
CA PHE A 41 7.45 0.96 5.04
C PHE A 41 8.28 2.24 4.89
N ARG A 42 7.64 3.41 4.80
CA ARG A 42 8.34 4.69 4.92
C ARG A 42 7.88 5.47 6.15
N VAL A 43 8.84 5.83 7.00
CA VAL A 43 8.61 6.61 8.23
C VAL A 43 9.08 8.04 8.05
N PHE A 44 8.43 9.00 8.69
CA PHE A 44 8.72 10.43 8.54
C PHE A 44 9.76 10.90 9.57
N LYS A 45 10.79 11.62 9.11
CA LYS A 45 11.84 12.22 9.94
C LYS A 45 11.41 13.60 10.45
N ASN A 46 10.36 13.63 11.27
CA ASN A 46 9.75 14.88 11.74
C ASN A 46 10.69 15.80 12.53
N SER A 47 11.79 15.27 13.07
CA SER A 47 12.81 16.06 13.78
C SER A 47 13.73 16.87 12.86
N GLU A 48 13.81 16.52 11.57
CA GLU A 48 14.75 17.13 10.62
C GLU A 48 14.13 18.30 9.84
N ILE A 49 12.80 18.35 9.76
CA ILE A 49 12.06 19.38 9.03
C ILE A 49 11.01 20.03 9.92
N SER A 50 10.90 21.36 9.86
CA SER A 50 9.90 22.09 10.66
C SER A 50 8.49 21.99 10.07
N HIS A 51 8.37 21.93 8.75
CA HIS A 51 7.12 21.81 8.02
C HIS A 51 7.36 21.34 6.59
N ILE A 52 6.31 20.87 5.93
CA ILE A 52 6.29 20.50 4.52
C ILE A 52 5.56 21.62 3.75
N ASP A 53 6.29 22.33 2.89
CA ASP A 53 5.72 23.31 1.96
C ASP A 53 5.66 22.71 0.55
N VAL A 54 4.53 22.11 0.21
CA VAL A 54 4.32 21.45 -1.09
C VAL A 54 4.49 22.39 -2.29
N SER A 55 4.35 23.70 -2.11
CA SER A 55 4.53 24.68 -3.19
C SER A 55 5.99 24.86 -3.61
N LYS A 56 6.92 24.57 -2.70
CA LYS A 56 8.38 24.65 -2.92
C LYS A 56 8.99 23.30 -3.32
N GLY A 57 8.16 22.25 -3.42
CA GLY A 57 8.58 20.89 -3.66
C GLY A 57 8.66 20.05 -2.38
N VAL A 58 8.65 18.74 -2.53
CA VAL A 58 8.78 17.79 -1.43
C VAL A 58 10.26 17.68 -1.06
N PRO A 59 10.66 17.88 0.21
CA PRO A 59 12.05 17.73 0.60
C PRO A 59 12.57 16.33 0.28
N GLU A 60 13.73 16.22 -0.34
CA GLU A 60 14.40 14.93 -0.50
C GLU A 60 14.87 14.46 0.90
N ASN A 61 14.61 13.20 1.27
CA ASN A 61 15.02 12.56 2.54
C ASN A 61 14.23 12.88 3.82
N PHE A 62 13.06 13.53 3.75
CA PHE A 62 12.18 13.67 4.94
C PHE A 62 11.54 12.38 5.44
N THR A 63 11.84 11.27 4.79
CA THR A 63 11.27 9.94 5.01
C THR A 63 12.34 8.87 4.82
N GLU A 64 12.28 7.82 5.60
CA GLU A 64 13.22 6.70 5.58
C GLU A 64 12.52 5.40 5.19
N LEU A 65 13.15 4.60 4.33
CA LEU A 65 12.65 3.28 3.97
C LEU A 65 13.10 2.26 5.03
N ILE A 66 12.14 1.56 5.62
CA ILE A 66 12.36 0.44 6.53
C ILE A 66 11.87 -0.83 5.83
N GLU A 67 12.73 -1.84 5.76
CA GLU A 67 12.36 -3.18 5.31
C GLU A 67 12.37 -4.14 6.49
N ILE A 68 11.26 -4.85 6.68
CA ILE A 68 11.07 -5.78 7.78
C ILE A 68 11.54 -7.16 7.35
N GLU A 69 12.47 -7.71 8.12
CA GLU A 69 12.92 -9.09 7.97
C GLU A 69 11.81 -10.08 8.34
N ASP A 70 11.90 -11.28 7.77
CA ASP A 70 10.93 -12.33 8.03
C ASP A 70 10.84 -12.68 9.53
N GLY A 71 9.62 -12.91 10.01
CA GLY A 71 9.33 -13.15 11.43
C GLY A 71 9.40 -11.94 12.36
N LYS A 72 9.89 -10.78 11.89
CA LYS A 72 9.83 -9.53 12.66
C LYS A 72 8.49 -8.82 12.47
N LYS A 73 8.17 -7.94 13.41
CA LYS A 73 6.94 -7.15 13.41
C LYS A 73 7.27 -5.68 13.23
N PHE A 74 6.38 -4.98 12.55
CA PHE A 74 6.38 -3.52 12.49
C PHE A 74 5.34 -2.99 13.46
N VAL A 75 5.75 -2.11 14.38
CA VAL A 75 4.88 -1.54 15.41
C VAL A 75 4.56 -0.11 15.02
N VAL A 76 3.27 0.19 14.88
CA VAL A 76 2.76 1.54 14.60
C VAL A 76 2.31 2.16 15.91
N HIS A 77 2.97 3.24 16.34
CA HIS A 77 2.53 3.94 17.54
C HIS A 77 1.31 4.83 17.23
N PRO A 78 0.46 5.10 18.24
CA PRO A 78 -0.65 6.04 18.06
C PRO A 78 -0.16 7.38 17.52
N ARG A 79 -0.90 7.93 16.54
CA ARG A 79 -0.62 9.22 15.88
C ARG A 79 0.61 9.22 14.96
N GLU A 80 1.19 8.07 14.65
CA GLU A 80 2.18 7.95 13.58
C GLU A 80 1.50 7.76 12.22
N LEU A 81 2.07 8.40 11.20
CA LEU A 81 1.72 8.21 9.81
C LEU A 81 2.86 7.46 9.11
N ILE A 82 2.52 6.42 8.37
CA ILE A 82 3.47 5.50 7.73
C ILE A 82 2.93 5.18 6.34
N LEU A 83 3.83 5.03 5.38
CA LEU A 83 3.52 4.61 4.00
C LEU A 83 3.92 3.17 3.76
#